data_AF-A0A7X8LXF0-F1
#
_entry.id   AF-A0A7X8LXF0-F1
#
_cell.length_a   1.000
_cell.length_b   1.000
_cell.length_c   1.000
_cell.angle_alpha   90.00
_cell.angle_beta   90.00
_cell.angle_gamma   90.00
#
_symmetry.space_group_name_H-M   'P 1'
#
loop_
_entity.id
_entity.type
_entity.pdbx_description
1 polymer ?
#
loop_
_entity_poly.entity_id
_entity_poly.type
_entity_poly.pdbx_seq_one_letter_code
_entity_poly.pdbx_strand_id
1 'polypeptide(L)'
;MNGAKDTNNRTKKNKGSITVETAIVLPVFILVVFFIAYFIRIFYIYNTMQSSLIEATRKIGNMSYFYHLSGLKDYSEEINEASKEAQDKLSTQFDTFKNALTSFNETVSGISSQGLDVNTLDNIEQGVDKFKDNLSEVSEVIEKIASDPKAEIQLFCTIFAQKLNYEINNKLICQIAKGLLSTELDIRTGSGKGEGATKLGIKNGTKGIDFKDSSVFGDDETLEFVVYYSIKVPLISEIRLSNRVKYTAWTGGRGESGKNKDDKKETESLWTRCDNNKQYWERGKTIEKSEVEKIIKQAQKGCTAAATPSKYPAIDAYVYNKTDRSIEYYDVFSLNPFLKTFSQRPGSISKEIKKHGASLLNFEAVNNLQNAEIKKEKRVLVVVIPENTGESAINECNSAKSELEKMNIEVRLIKGYGEYESPKNEKTD
;
A
#
# COMPACT_ATOMS: atom_id res chain seq x y z
N MET A 1 -58.93 54.42 -69.26
CA MET A 1 -57.61 53.99 -69.75
C MET A 1 -56.58 54.19 -68.64
N ASN A 2 -55.66 53.23 -68.57
CA ASN A 2 -54.67 52.97 -67.53
C ASN A 2 -53.77 54.14 -67.14
N GLY A 3 -53.30 54.09 -65.89
CA GLY A 3 -52.16 54.88 -65.42
C GLY A 3 -51.71 54.47 -64.03
N ALA A 4 -51.37 53.18 -63.84
CA ALA A 4 -50.72 52.68 -62.64
C ALA A 4 -49.40 53.43 -62.36
N LYS A 5 -49.14 53.76 -61.10
CA LYS A 5 -47.79 54.08 -60.62
C LYS A 5 -47.56 53.50 -59.23
N ASP A 6 -47.10 52.25 -59.27
CA ASP A 6 -46.23 51.54 -58.34
C ASP A 6 -46.15 52.04 -56.89
N THR A 7 -46.77 51.26 -56.00
CA THR A 7 -46.37 51.12 -54.60
C THR A 7 -44.98 50.48 -54.52
N ASN A 8 -43.93 51.28 -54.67
CA ASN A 8 -42.57 50.82 -54.46
C ASN A 8 -42.29 50.77 -52.95
N ASN A 9 -42.77 49.71 -52.29
CA ASN A 9 -42.44 49.39 -50.92
C ASN A 9 -40.96 48.94 -50.87
N ARG A 10 -40.04 49.91 -50.96
CA ARG A 10 -38.62 49.67 -50.71
C ARG A 10 -38.48 49.37 -49.23
N THR A 11 -38.56 48.09 -48.86
CA THR A 11 -37.93 47.59 -47.64
C THR A 11 -36.48 48.06 -47.69
N LYS A 12 -36.16 49.14 -46.96
CA LYS A 12 -34.79 49.57 -46.71
C LYS A 12 -34.10 48.36 -46.10
N LYS A 13 -33.32 47.64 -46.92
CA LYS A 13 -32.35 46.68 -46.43
C LYS A 13 -31.36 47.52 -45.63
N ASN A 14 -31.58 47.61 -44.32
CA ASN A 14 -30.62 48.17 -43.38
C ASN A 14 -29.38 47.25 -43.45
N LYS A 15 -28.47 47.57 -44.37
CA LYS A 15 -27.18 46.89 -44.45
C LYS A 15 -26.38 47.39 -43.25
N GLY A 16 -26.26 46.56 -42.22
CA GLY A 16 -25.34 46.80 -41.12
C GLY A 16 -23.93 47.04 -41.67
N SER A 17 -23.18 47.94 -41.03
CA SER A 17 -21.78 48.14 -41.38
C SER A 17 -20.99 46.91 -40.95
N ILE A 18 -20.45 46.17 -41.91
CA ILE A 18 -19.56 45.00 -41.68
C ILE A 18 -18.44 45.34 -40.69
N THR A 19 -17.95 46.58 -40.69
CA THR A 19 -16.93 47.05 -39.77
C THR A 19 -17.41 47.09 -38.32
N VAL A 20 -18.67 47.50 -38.08
CA VAL A 20 -19.25 47.57 -36.73
C VAL A 20 -19.50 46.18 -36.16
N GLU A 21 -20.02 45.26 -36.99
CA GLU A 21 -20.22 43.86 -36.60
C GLU A 21 -18.88 43.18 -36.30
N THR A 22 -17.86 43.39 -37.14
CA THR A 22 -16.51 42.84 -36.92
C THR A 22 -15.84 43.44 -35.67
N ALA A 23 -16.04 44.73 -35.41
CA ALA A 23 -15.47 45.41 -34.23
C ALA A 23 -16.04 44.88 -32.90
N ILE A 24 -17.28 44.37 -32.89
CA ILE A 24 -17.91 43.78 -31.69
C ILE A 24 -17.55 42.30 -31.56
N VAL A 25 -17.49 41.57 -32.68
CA VAL A 25 -17.19 40.13 -32.67
C VAL A 25 -15.74 39.84 -32.29
N LEU A 26 -14.78 40.68 -32.70
CA LEU A 26 -13.36 40.44 -32.47
C LEU A 26 -12.98 40.38 -30.97
N PRO A 27 -13.38 41.33 -30.10
CA PRO A 27 -13.12 41.24 -28.66
C PRO A 27 -13.73 39.99 -28.00
N VAL A 28 -14.95 39.61 -28.37
CA VAL A 28 -15.63 38.41 -27.85
C VAL A 28 -14.85 37.15 -28.26
N PHE A 29 -14.42 37.09 -29.53
CA PHE A 29 -13.61 35.99 -30.03
C PHE A 29 -12.27 35.88 -29.29
N ILE A 30 -11.58 37.01 -29.07
CA ILE A 30 -10.31 37.05 -28.32
C ILE A 30 -10.51 36.56 -26.87
N LEU A 31 -11.60 36.95 -26.20
CA LEU A 31 -11.93 36.47 -24.86
C LEU A 31 -12.13 34.95 -24.82
N VAL A 32 -12.79 34.36 -25.82
CA VAL A 32 -12.97 32.90 -25.93
C VAL A 32 -11.63 32.19 -26.12
N VAL A 33 -10.76 32.71 -26.99
CA VAL A 33 -9.42 32.15 -27.20
C VAL A 33 -8.59 32.21 -25.91
N PHE A 34 -8.61 33.33 -25.20
CA PHE A 34 -7.92 33.46 -23.91
C PHE A 34 -8.51 32.52 -22.85
N PHE A 35 -9.84 32.39 -22.78
CA PHE A 35 -10.50 31.45 -21.88
C PHE A 35 -10.01 30.02 -22.12
N ILE A 36 -9.98 29.55 -23.37
CA ILE A 36 -9.49 28.21 -23.72
C ILE A 36 -8.00 28.08 -23.35
N ALA A 37 -7.17 29.07 -23.68
CA ALA A 37 -5.74 29.04 -23.35
C ALA A 37 -5.49 28.96 -21.83
N TYR A 38 -6.21 29.74 -21.03
CA TYR A 38 -6.11 29.71 -19.56
C TYR A 38 -6.67 28.42 -18.98
N PHE A 39 -7.76 27.91 -19.53
CA PHE A 39 -8.31 26.62 -19.14
C PHE A 39 -7.30 25.49 -19.36
N ILE A 40 -6.68 25.41 -20.55
CA ILE A 40 -5.62 24.44 -20.83
C ILE A 40 -4.46 24.60 -19.84
N ARG A 41 -4.06 25.83 -19.51
CA ARG A 41 -3.00 26.08 -18.53
C ARG A 41 -3.36 25.57 -17.13
N ILE A 42 -4.58 25.81 -16.65
CA ILE A 42 -5.05 25.31 -15.35
C ILE A 42 -5.03 23.78 -15.34
N PHE A 43 -5.51 23.14 -16.42
CA PHE A 43 -5.47 21.68 -16.57
C PHE A 43 -4.04 21.14 -16.58
N TYR A 44 -3.13 21.80 -17.28
CA TYR A 44 -1.71 21.44 -17.29
C TYR A 44 -1.11 21.49 -15.87
N ILE A 45 -1.38 22.55 -15.11
CA ILE A 45 -0.89 22.69 -13.73
C ILE A 45 -1.49 21.60 -12.83
N TYR A 46 -2.81 21.39 -12.91
CA TYR A 46 -3.50 20.37 -12.11
C TYR A 46 -2.96 18.95 -12.39
N ASN A 47 -2.80 18.59 -13.66
CA ASN A 47 -2.29 17.27 -14.05
C ASN A 47 -0.82 17.07 -13.67
N THR A 48 0.00 18.11 -13.82
CA THR A 48 1.41 18.07 -13.40
C THR A 48 1.52 17.88 -11.89
N MET A 49 0.74 18.64 -11.11
CA MET A 49 0.66 18.48 -9.66
C MET A 49 0.22 17.06 -9.27
N GLN A 50 -0.87 16.56 -9.88
CA GLN A 50 -1.38 15.21 -9.59
C GLN A 50 -0.33 14.15 -9.86
N SER A 51 0.35 14.21 -11.01
CA SER A 51 1.36 13.22 -11.39
C SER A 51 2.61 13.29 -10.48
N SER A 52 3.05 14.48 -10.11
CA SER A 52 4.15 14.64 -9.15
C SER A 52 3.77 14.15 -7.75
N LEU A 53 2.53 14.40 -7.30
CA LEU A 53 2.05 13.93 -6.00
C LEU A 53 1.93 12.39 -5.96
N ILE A 54 1.45 11.77 -7.04
CA ILE A 54 1.40 10.30 -7.16
C ILE A 54 2.81 9.72 -7.04
N GLU A 55 3.79 10.31 -7.73
CA GLU A 55 5.17 9.82 -7.72
C GLU A 55 5.84 10.01 -6.35
N ALA A 56 5.64 11.17 -5.71
CA ALA A 56 6.09 11.40 -4.33
C ALA A 56 5.46 10.40 -3.35
N THR A 57 4.15 10.14 -3.48
CA THR A 57 3.44 9.16 -2.64
C THR A 57 3.98 7.75 -2.87
N ARG A 58 4.27 7.38 -4.12
CA ARG A 58 4.86 6.07 -4.47
C ARG A 58 6.24 5.88 -3.85
N LYS A 59 7.07 6.93 -3.83
CA LYS A 59 8.38 6.90 -3.16
C LYS A 59 8.24 6.65 -1.65
N ILE A 60 7.32 7.34 -0.98
CA ILE A 60 7.02 7.10 0.44
C ILE A 60 6.46 5.69 0.66
N GLY A 61 5.57 5.22 -0.21
CA GLY A 61 5.05 3.86 -0.18
C GLY A 61 6.13 2.78 -0.36
N ASN A 62 7.22 3.10 -1.06
CA ASN A 62 8.39 2.22 -1.13
C ASN A 62 9.26 2.30 0.14
N MET A 63 9.37 3.47 0.78
CA MET A 63 10.06 3.62 2.06
C MET A 63 9.35 2.84 3.18
N SER A 64 8.01 2.77 3.14
CA SER A 64 7.23 2.00 4.12
C SER A 64 7.59 0.51 4.13
N TYR A 65 8.07 -0.04 3.01
CA TYR A 65 8.54 -1.42 2.94
C TYR A 65 9.74 -1.65 3.84
N PHE A 66 10.69 -0.71 3.90
CA PHE A 66 11.85 -0.81 4.79
C PHE A 66 11.44 -0.67 6.26
N TYR A 67 10.48 0.20 6.55
CA TYR A 67 9.88 0.30 7.88
C TYR A 67 9.19 -0.99 8.33
N HIS A 68 8.52 -1.72 7.42
CA HIS A 68 7.97 -3.03 7.72
C HIS A 68 9.07 -4.11 7.86
N LEU A 69 9.99 -4.21 6.89
CA LEU A 69 11.07 -5.21 6.88
C LEU A 69 11.98 -5.12 8.11
N SER A 70 12.29 -3.91 8.56
CA SER A 70 13.10 -3.67 9.75
C SER A 70 12.43 -4.11 11.06
N GLY A 71 11.14 -4.50 11.01
CA GLY A 71 10.35 -4.84 12.19
C GLY A 71 9.89 -3.63 12.99
N LEU A 72 10.31 -2.41 12.63
CA LEU A 72 9.94 -1.17 13.33
C LEU A 72 8.43 -0.97 13.38
N LYS A 73 7.70 -1.39 12.34
CA LYS A 73 6.24 -1.35 12.31
C LYS A 73 5.62 -2.13 13.47
N ASP A 74 5.96 -3.41 13.58
CA ASP A 74 5.41 -4.32 14.59
C ASP A 74 5.66 -3.79 16.01
N TYR A 75 6.86 -3.29 16.30
CA TYR A 75 7.19 -2.71 17.62
C TYR A 75 6.53 -1.35 17.85
N SER A 76 6.36 -0.52 16.81
CA SER A 76 5.66 0.76 16.94
C SER A 76 4.16 0.60 17.19
N GLU A 77 3.55 -0.47 16.65
CA GLU A 77 2.17 -0.86 16.97
C GLU A 77 2.06 -1.38 18.41
N GLU A 78 3.04 -2.17 18.89
CA GLU A 78 3.08 -2.69 20.27
C GLU A 78 3.24 -1.59 21.33
N ILE A 79 3.90 -0.46 20.99
CA ILE A 79 4.07 0.70 21.89
C ILE A 79 2.74 1.38 22.23
N ASN A 80 1.72 1.26 21.37
CA ASN A 80 0.39 1.79 21.69
C ASN A 80 -0.28 1.01 22.84
N GLU A 81 0.22 -0.18 23.20
CA GLU A 81 -0.41 -1.06 24.20
C GLU A 81 0.46 -1.41 25.43
N ALA A 82 1.81 -1.35 25.45
CA ALA A 82 2.57 -1.57 26.70
C ALA A 82 4.07 -1.11 26.73
N SER A 83 4.45 -0.46 27.85
CA SER A 83 5.75 -0.49 28.57
C SER A 83 7.07 0.00 27.93
N LYS A 84 8.00 0.44 28.81
CA LYS A 84 9.39 0.87 28.51
C LYS A 84 10.21 -0.20 27.76
N GLU A 85 9.89 -1.47 27.95
CA GLU A 85 10.53 -2.60 27.26
C GLU A 85 10.28 -2.60 25.74
N ALA A 86 9.06 -2.27 25.29
CA ALA A 86 8.76 -2.16 23.86
C ALA A 86 9.55 -1.00 23.21
N GLN A 87 9.76 0.08 23.96
CA GLN A 87 10.58 1.20 23.53
C GLN A 87 12.06 0.82 23.41
N ASP A 88 12.61 0.10 24.39
CA ASP A 88 14.00 -0.35 24.35
C ASP A 88 14.22 -1.32 23.16
N LYS A 89 13.24 -2.20 22.88
CA LYS A 89 13.25 -3.09 21.70
C LYS A 89 13.18 -2.32 20.39
N LEU A 90 12.28 -1.35 20.26
CA LEU A 90 12.15 -0.49 19.08
C LEU A 90 13.46 0.25 18.78
N SER A 91 14.10 0.85 19.79
CA SER A 91 15.41 1.51 19.64
C SER A 91 16.48 0.53 19.19
N THR A 92 16.57 -0.64 19.83
CA THR A 92 17.56 -1.67 19.50
C THR A 92 17.41 -2.17 18.05
N GLN A 93 16.18 -2.33 17.57
CA GLN A 93 15.90 -2.74 16.20
C GLN A 93 16.22 -1.63 15.21
N PHE A 94 15.94 -0.39 15.56
CA PHE A 94 16.34 0.77 14.77
C PHE A 94 17.87 0.86 14.63
N ASP A 95 18.61 0.66 15.72
CA ASP A 95 20.08 0.62 15.70
C ASP A 95 20.61 -0.51 14.83
N THR A 96 20.00 -1.68 14.91
CA THR A 96 20.35 -2.83 14.06
C THR A 96 20.13 -2.51 12.58
N PHE A 97 19.01 -1.86 12.24
CA PHE A 97 18.73 -1.39 10.89
C PHE A 97 19.73 -0.33 10.42
N LYS A 98 20.04 0.67 11.26
CA LYS A 98 21.05 1.73 10.99
C LYS A 98 22.42 1.10 10.68
N ASN A 99 22.83 0.12 11.49
CA ASN A 99 24.10 -0.58 11.31
C ASN A 99 24.10 -1.41 10.02
N ALA A 100 23.06 -2.18 9.74
CA ALA A 100 22.95 -2.97 8.51
C ALA A 100 23.00 -2.11 7.24
N LEU A 101 22.31 -0.97 7.25
CA LEU A 101 22.32 -0.02 6.13
C LEU A 101 23.71 0.62 5.94
N THR A 102 24.40 0.91 7.04
CA THR A 102 25.78 1.43 7.04
C THR A 102 26.76 0.38 6.48
N SER A 103 26.69 -0.87 6.94
CA SER A 103 27.55 -1.95 6.45
C SER A 103 27.29 -2.31 4.99
N PHE A 104 26.03 -2.29 4.54
CA PHE A 104 25.70 -2.42 3.13
C PHE A 104 26.37 -1.32 2.31
N ASN A 105 26.38 -0.09 2.83
CA ASN A 105 27.02 1.04 2.17
C ASN A 105 28.54 0.87 2.06
N GLU A 106 29.21 0.44 3.12
CA GLU A 106 30.65 0.15 3.10
C GLU A 106 30.99 -0.94 2.06
N THR A 107 30.12 -1.93 1.90
CA THR A 107 30.29 -3.03 0.94
C THR A 107 30.09 -2.57 -0.51
N VAL A 108 29.08 -1.72 -0.76
CA VAL A 108 28.75 -1.24 -2.12
C VAL A 108 29.66 -0.07 -2.55
N SER A 109 30.14 0.75 -1.61
CA SER A 109 31.02 1.90 -1.89
C SER A 109 32.48 1.53 -2.17
N GLY A 110 32.84 0.24 -2.16
CA GLY A 110 34.07 -0.27 -2.79
C GLY A 110 34.20 0.08 -4.29
N ILE A 111 33.13 0.57 -4.91
CA ILE A 111 33.11 1.28 -6.19
C ILE A 111 32.68 2.73 -5.91
N SER A 112 33.68 3.59 -5.74
CA SER A 112 33.65 5.07 -5.66
C SER A 112 32.28 5.76 -5.61
N SER A 113 31.84 6.15 -4.40
CA SER A 113 31.18 7.43 -4.16
C SER A 113 31.45 7.87 -2.72
N GLN A 114 31.83 9.14 -2.53
CA GLN A 114 32.06 9.73 -1.22
C GLN A 114 30.80 9.51 -0.35
N GLY A 115 30.97 8.70 0.70
CA GLY A 115 29.92 8.41 1.65
C GLY A 115 29.48 9.67 2.39
N LEU A 116 28.17 9.85 2.50
CA LEU A 116 27.57 10.88 3.33
C LEU A 116 28.01 10.74 4.79
N ASP A 117 28.31 11.88 5.39
CA ASP A 117 28.75 12.02 6.76
C ASP A 117 27.63 11.61 7.74
N VAL A 118 27.86 10.49 8.43
CA VAL A 118 27.01 9.89 9.48
C VAL A 118 26.66 10.90 10.58
N ASN A 119 27.45 11.98 10.72
CA ASN A 119 27.19 13.10 11.65
C ASN A 119 25.89 13.88 11.35
N THR A 120 25.28 13.73 10.17
CA THR A 120 23.99 14.38 9.88
C THR A 120 22.83 13.67 10.61
N LEU A 121 22.98 12.38 10.94
CA LEU A 121 21.97 11.61 11.68
C LEU A 121 21.99 11.92 13.18
N ASP A 122 23.16 12.12 13.78
CA ASP A 122 23.26 12.51 15.19
C ASP A 122 22.61 13.88 15.43
N ASN A 123 22.58 14.75 14.42
CA ASN A 123 21.85 16.02 14.44
C ASN A 123 20.32 15.87 14.32
N ILE A 124 19.82 14.79 13.70
CA ILE A 124 18.37 14.47 13.64
C ILE A 124 17.94 13.85 14.97
N GLU A 125 18.76 12.95 15.53
CA GLU A 125 18.54 12.32 16.83
C GLU A 125 18.56 13.35 17.98
N GLN A 126 19.53 14.28 17.96
CA GLN A 126 19.59 15.43 18.88
C GLN A 126 18.59 16.55 18.52
N GLY A 127 18.08 16.55 17.29
CA GLY A 127 17.14 17.57 16.81
C GLY A 127 15.72 17.36 17.32
N VAL A 128 15.36 16.15 17.74
CA VAL A 128 13.97 15.72 18.00
C VAL A 128 13.34 16.30 19.26
N ASP A 129 14.15 16.66 20.24
CA ASP A 129 13.69 17.55 21.32
C ASP A 129 13.33 18.95 20.80
N LYS A 130 13.95 19.43 19.71
CA LYS A 130 13.57 20.67 19.00
C LYS A 130 12.40 20.48 18.03
N PHE A 131 12.08 19.26 17.60
CA PHE A 131 10.93 18.99 16.73
C PHE A 131 9.59 19.22 17.45
N LYS A 132 9.56 19.06 18.78
CA LYS A 132 8.41 19.46 19.62
C LYS A 132 8.18 20.97 19.64
N ASP A 133 9.26 21.76 19.59
CA ASP A 133 9.20 23.20 19.85
C ASP A 133 9.28 24.08 18.57
N ASN A 134 9.93 23.61 17.48
CA ASN A 134 10.23 24.42 16.28
C ASN A 134 10.05 23.68 14.94
N LEU A 135 8.80 23.32 14.60
CA LEU A 135 8.41 22.70 13.31
C LEU A 135 8.79 23.48 12.04
N SER A 136 9.17 24.76 12.13
CA SER A 136 9.61 25.58 11.00
C SER A 136 11.08 25.36 10.61
N GLU A 137 11.96 25.04 11.56
CA GLU A 137 13.40 24.78 11.32
C GLU A 137 13.63 23.41 10.66
N VAL A 138 12.68 22.50 10.88
CA VAL A 138 12.61 21.16 10.29
C VAL A 138 12.51 21.19 8.76
N SER A 139 11.83 22.19 8.18
CA SER A 139 11.64 22.30 6.73
C SER A 139 12.98 22.47 5.99
N GLU A 140 13.94 23.20 6.57
CA GLU A 140 15.25 23.44 5.96
C GLU A 140 16.18 22.23 6.08
N VAL A 141 16.02 21.43 7.14
CA VAL A 141 16.76 20.18 7.35
C VAL A 141 16.25 19.09 6.41
N ILE A 142 14.92 18.97 6.25
CA ILE A 142 14.30 18.01 5.34
C ILE A 142 14.62 18.32 3.87
N GLU A 143 14.66 19.60 3.46
CA GLU A 143 15.06 20.01 2.11
C GLU A 143 16.54 19.67 1.78
N LYS A 144 17.41 19.62 2.79
CA LYS A 144 18.82 19.19 2.64
C LYS A 144 18.95 17.66 2.54
N ILE A 145 18.09 16.91 3.23
CA ILE A 145 18.09 15.44 3.24
C ILE A 145 17.53 14.84 1.94
N ALA A 146 16.55 15.50 1.32
CA ALA A 146 15.85 15.05 0.10
C ALA A 146 16.70 15.01 -1.20
N SER A 147 18.03 14.92 -1.09
CA SER A 147 18.95 14.76 -2.22
C SER A 147 19.66 13.40 -2.24
N ASP A 148 19.50 12.56 -1.21
CA ASP A 148 20.01 11.18 -1.17
C ASP A 148 18.90 10.18 -0.78
N PRO A 149 18.55 9.21 -1.64
CA PRO A 149 17.58 8.15 -1.34
C PRO A 149 17.84 7.40 -0.03
N LYS A 150 19.10 7.25 0.40
CA LYS A 150 19.42 6.56 1.67
C LYS A 150 19.04 7.41 2.88
N ALA A 151 19.38 8.70 2.84
CA ALA A 151 19.03 9.65 3.89
C ALA A 151 17.51 9.81 4.01
N GLU A 152 16.77 9.70 2.91
CA GLU A 152 15.29 9.68 2.93
C GLU A 152 14.71 8.45 3.65
N ILE A 153 15.20 7.24 3.36
CA ILE A 153 14.77 6.01 4.04
C ILE A 153 15.09 6.07 5.54
N GLN A 154 16.30 6.52 5.88
CA GLN A 154 16.72 6.67 7.27
C GLN A 154 15.83 7.67 8.01
N LEU A 155 15.63 8.86 7.46
CA LEU A 155 14.75 9.87 8.05
C LEU A 155 13.33 9.34 8.26
N PHE A 156 12.77 8.65 7.26
CA PHE A 156 11.46 8.02 7.36
C PHE A 156 11.40 7.03 8.53
N CYS A 157 12.34 6.09 8.63
CA CYS A 157 12.37 5.12 9.73
C CYS A 157 12.62 5.77 11.11
N THR A 158 13.46 6.81 11.18
CA THR A 158 13.73 7.55 12.43
C THR A 158 12.47 8.15 13.02
N ILE A 159 11.59 8.73 12.18
CA ILE A 159 10.32 9.33 12.63
C ILE A 159 9.49 8.31 13.42
N PHE A 160 9.36 7.09 12.91
CA PHE A 160 8.60 6.03 13.58
C PHE A 160 9.34 5.39 14.76
N ALA A 161 10.67 5.48 14.80
CA ALA A 161 11.48 4.97 15.92
C ALA A 161 11.45 5.87 17.18
N GLN A 162 10.98 7.12 17.09
CA GLN A 162 11.15 8.10 18.17
C GLN A 162 9.95 8.29 19.10
N LYS A 163 8.93 7.41 19.03
CA LYS A 163 7.73 7.50 19.88
C LYS A 163 7.06 8.90 19.82
N LEU A 164 7.06 9.51 18.65
CA LEU A 164 6.33 10.76 18.42
C LEU A 164 4.83 10.45 18.36
N ASN A 165 4.00 11.41 18.75
CA ASN A 165 2.56 11.26 18.60
C ASN A 165 2.19 11.26 17.10
N TYR A 166 0.98 10.75 16.80
CA TYR A 166 0.49 10.64 15.44
C TYR A 166 0.54 11.98 14.67
N GLU A 167 0.12 13.08 15.29
CA GLU A 167 0.07 14.39 14.65
C GLU A 167 1.46 14.87 14.21
N ILE A 168 2.47 14.68 15.05
CA ILE A 168 3.85 15.01 14.75
C ILE A 168 4.37 14.10 13.64
N ASN A 169 4.18 12.77 13.73
CA ASN A 169 4.56 11.83 12.69
C ASN A 169 3.97 12.22 11.33
N ASN A 170 2.65 12.44 11.30
CA ASN A 170 1.94 12.83 10.09
C ASN A 170 2.53 14.11 9.47
N LYS A 171 2.80 15.13 10.31
CA LYS A 171 3.37 16.40 9.84
C LYS A 171 4.79 16.24 9.28
N LEU A 172 5.61 15.38 9.88
CA LEU A 172 6.96 15.10 9.41
C LEU A 172 6.99 14.34 8.09
N ILE A 173 6.14 13.32 7.96
CA ILE A 173 6.00 12.61 6.70
C ILE A 173 5.42 13.54 5.62
N CYS A 174 4.51 14.47 5.97
CA CYS A 174 4.05 15.50 5.03
C CYS A 174 5.17 16.44 4.57
N GLN A 175 6.16 16.75 5.40
CA GLN A 175 7.33 17.52 4.96
C GLN A 175 8.23 16.72 4.00
N ILE A 176 8.43 15.43 4.27
CA ILE A 176 9.12 14.53 3.31
C ILE A 176 8.37 14.51 1.98
N ALA A 177 7.04 14.33 2.02
CA ALA A 177 6.18 14.35 0.84
C ALA A 177 6.29 15.66 0.07
N LYS A 178 6.35 16.80 0.77
CA LYS A 178 6.52 18.13 0.18
C LYS A 178 7.89 18.30 -0.50
N GLY A 179 8.97 17.80 0.11
CA GLY A 179 10.29 17.78 -0.50
C GLY A 179 10.33 16.95 -1.78
N LEU A 180 9.83 15.71 -1.72
CA LEU A 180 9.72 14.81 -2.86
C LEU A 180 8.84 15.40 -3.98
N LEU A 181 7.71 16.00 -3.61
CA LEU A 181 6.82 16.70 -4.53
C LEU A 181 7.56 17.83 -5.25
N SER A 182 8.35 18.63 -4.53
CA SER A 182 9.15 19.70 -5.13
C SER A 182 10.11 19.16 -6.18
N THR A 183 10.85 18.10 -5.85
CA THR A 183 11.79 17.45 -6.78
C THR A 183 11.07 16.93 -8.03
N GLU A 184 9.91 16.28 -7.86
CA GLU A 184 9.11 15.79 -8.99
C GLU A 184 8.55 16.92 -9.86
N LEU A 185 8.17 18.05 -9.25
CA LEU A 185 7.76 19.24 -9.99
C LEU A 185 8.92 19.84 -10.79
N ASP A 186 10.13 19.89 -10.24
CA ASP A 186 11.32 20.37 -10.94
C ASP A 186 11.61 19.53 -12.20
N ILE A 187 11.56 18.20 -12.05
CA ILE A 187 11.76 17.23 -13.14
C ILE A 187 10.73 17.46 -14.25
N ARG A 188 9.43 17.48 -13.91
CA ARG A 188 8.35 17.56 -14.92
C ARG A 188 8.25 18.89 -15.62
N THR A 189 8.71 19.95 -14.95
CA THR A 189 8.71 21.29 -15.52
C THR A 189 10.03 21.63 -16.22
N GLY A 190 11.05 20.79 -16.11
CA GLY A 190 12.40 21.06 -16.61
C GLY A 190 12.97 22.35 -15.99
N SER A 191 12.91 22.46 -14.65
CA SER A 191 13.34 23.63 -13.89
C SER A 191 14.56 23.34 -13.03
N GLY A 192 15.21 24.39 -12.51
CA GLY A 192 16.22 24.24 -11.46
C GLY A 192 15.61 23.73 -10.15
N LYS A 193 16.48 23.30 -9.22
CA LYS A 193 16.08 22.78 -7.91
C LYS A 193 15.25 23.80 -7.14
N GLY A 194 14.02 23.42 -6.75
CA GLY A 194 13.07 24.24 -5.99
C GLY A 194 12.27 25.25 -6.82
N GLU A 195 12.39 25.25 -8.15
CA GLU A 195 11.77 26.25 -9.02
C GLU A 195 10.50 25.76 -9.72
N GLY A 196 10.23 24.45 -9.75
CA GLY A 196 9.14 23.85 -10.52
C GLY A 196 7.76 24.36 -10.12
N ALA A 197 7.48 24.47 -8.83
CA ALA A 197 6.23 25.04 -8.33
C ALA A 197 6.06 26.51 -8.76
N THR A 198 7.14 27.29 -8.71
CA THR A 198 7.14 28.70 -9.15
C THR A 198 6.91 28.80 -10.66
N LYS A 199 7.51 27.91 -11.47
CA LYS A 199 7.32 27.86 -12.93
C LYS A 199 5.88 27.52 -13.32
N LEU A 200 5.19 26.69 -12.52
CA LEU A 200 3.76 26.42 -12.68
C LEU A 200 2.86 27.60 -12.27
N GLY A 201 3.42 28.66 -11.68
CA GLY A 201 2.68 29.83 -11.22
C GLY A 201 1.99 29.63 -9.86
N ILE A 202 2.47 28.67 -9.07
CA ILE A 202 2.00 28.45 -7.70
C ILE A 202 2.49 29.59 -6.81
N LYS A 203 1.57 30.19 -6.07
CA LYS A 203 1.86 31.27 -5.13
C LYS A 203 2.79 30.77 -4.03
N ASN A 204 3.86 31.52 -3.76
CA ASN A 204 4.92 31.17 -2.80
C ASN A 204 5.67 29.87 -3.13
N GLY A 205 5.66 29.44 -4.41
CA GLY A 205 6.37 28.24 -4.87
C GLY A 205 5.99 27.00 -4.05
N THR A 206 6.97 26.14 -3.77
CA THR A 206 6.76 24.92 -2.97
C THR A 206 6.26 25.26 -1.56
N LYS A 207 6.73 26.36 -0.95
CA LYS A 207 6.30 26.78 0.39
C LYS A 207 4.79 27.02 0.48
N GLY A 208 4.15 27.47 -0.60
CA GLY A 208 2.70 27.69 -0.68
C GLY A 208 1.83 26.45 -0.87
N ILE A 209 2.41 25.25 -0.89
CA ILE A 209 1.69 23.98 -0.93
C ILE A 209 1.43 23.51 0.51
N ASP A 210 0.16 23.33 0.85
CA ASP A 210 -0.31 22.95 2.19
C ASP A 210 -0.84 21.52 2.19
N PHE A 211 -0.47 20.73 3.20
CA PHE A 211 -0.80 19.31 3.37
C PHE A 211 -1.79 19.05 4.52
N LYS A 212 -2.39 20.10 5.11
CA LYS A 212 -3.19 20.04 6.35
C LYS A 212 -4.21 18.89 6.51
N ASP A 213 -4.82 18.40 5.43
CA ASP A 213 -5.84 17.35 5.48
C ASP A 213 -5.28 15.97 5.07
N SER A 214 -3.95 15.83 5.06
CA SER A 214 -3.27 14.56 4.80
C SER A 214 -3.28 13.68 6.05
N SER A 215 -3.36 12.37 5.85
CA SER A 215 -3.35 11.33 6.87
C SER A 215 -2.41 10.21 6.45
N VAL A 216 -1.30 10.06 7.16
CA VAL A 216 -0.30 9.02 6.96
C VAL A 216 -0.50 7.93 8.01
N PHE A 217 -0.81 6.70 7.58
CA PHE A 217 -1.08 5.56 8.46
C PHE A 217 -2.17 5.82 9.50
N GLY A 218 -3.16 6.66 9.20
CA GLY A 218 -4.31 6.87 10.10
C GLY A 218 -5.18 5.62 10.30
N ASP A 219 -5.08 4.67 9.36
CA ASP A 219 -5.66 3.33 9.41
C ASP A 219 -4.57 2.23 9.36
N ASP A 220 -3.36 2.53 9.85
CA ASP A 220 -2.18 1.66 9.92
C ASP A 220 -1.56 1.22 8.58
N GLU A 221 -2.26 1.46 7.46
CA GLU A 221 -1.84 0.93 6.16
C GLU A 221 -1.83 1.98 5.04
N THR A 222 -2.65 3.03 5.12
CA THR A 222 -2.82 3.95 3.98
C THR A 222 -2.05 5.26 4.13
N LEU A 223 -1.46 5.69 3.02
CA LEU A 223 -0.92 7.02 2.81
C LEU A 223 -1.98 7.84 2.08
N GLU A 224 -2.51 8.86 2.74
CA GLU A 224 -3.43 9.80 2.13
C GLU A 224 -2.83 11.21 2.15
N PHE A 225 -2.49 11.73 0.97
CA PHE A 225 -1.98 13.09 0.82
C PHE A 225 -3.02 13.97 0.13
N VAL A 226 -3.38 15.06 0.80
CA VAL A 226 -4.27 16.10 0.28
C VAL A 226 -3.49 17.41 0.26
N VAL A 227 -3.24 17.93 -0.95
CA VAL A 227 -2.50 19.18 -1.12
C VAL A 227 -3.42 20.30 -1.57
N TYR A 228 -3.25 21.48 -0.96
CA TYR A 228 -3.91 22.73 -1.35
C TYR A 228 -2.87 23.73 -1.81
N TYR A 229 -3.16 24.42 -2.92
CA TYR A 229 -2.28 25.44 -3.45
C TYR A 229 -3.08 26.45 -4.26
N SER A 230 -2.51 27.63 -4.44
CA SER A 230 -3.15 28.72 -5.18
C SER A 230 -2.32 29.11 -6.39
N ILE A 231 -2.97 29.25 -7.53
CA ILE A 231 -2.34 29.65 -8.78
C ILE A 231 -2.75 31.06 -9.18
N LYS A 232 -1.81 31.83 -9.72
CA LYS A 232 -2.11 33.15 -10.29
C LYS A 232 -2.70 32.97 -11.68
N VAL A 233 -3.96 33.40 -11.85
CA VAL A 233 -4.66 33.36 -13.14
C VAL A 233 -4.92 34.78 -13.60
N PRO A 234 -4.56 35.14 -14.84
CA PRO A 234 -4.90 36.45 -15.39
C PRO A 234 -6.41 36.69 -15.35
N LEU A 235 -6.82 37.94 -15.12
CA LEU A 235 -8.22 38.41 -15.07
C LEU A 235 -9.07 37.99 -13.85
N ILE A 236 -8.75 36.87 -13.18
CA ILE A 236 -9.58 36.32 -12.06
C ILE A 236 -8.85 36.41 -10.70
N SER A 237 -7.62 36.93 -10.71
CA SER A 237 -6.68 37.07 -9.58
C SER A 237 -6.05 35.75 -9.08
N GLU A 238 -6.80 34.90 -8.40
CA GLU A 238 -6.26 33.70 -7.73
C GLU A 238 -7.30 32.56 -7.73
N ILE A 239 -6.88 31.36 -8.12
CA ILE A 239 -7.70 30.15 -8.03
C ILE A 239 -7.04 29.18 -7.07
N ARG A 240 -7.82 28.68 -6.10
CA ARG A 240 -7.41 27.61 -5.20
C ARG A 240 -7.72 26.25 -5.83
N LEU A 241 -6.72 25.38 -5.83
CA LEU A 241 -6.81 24.02 -6.34
C LEU A 241 -6.44 23.04 -5.22
N SER A 242 -6.94 21.81 -5.35
CA SER A 242 -6.61 20.72 -4.46
C SER A 242 -6.39 19.43 -5.23
N ASN A 243 -5.38 18.66 -4.83
CA ASN A 243 -5.12 17.33 -5.36
C ASN A 243 -5.07 16.32 -4.21
N ARG A 244 -5.57 15.11 -4.46
CA ARG A 244 -5.61 14.03 -3.48
C ARG A 244 -5.03 12.76 -4.08
N VAL A 245 -4.24 12.05 -3.28
CA VAL A 245 -3.76 10.71 -3.58
C VAL A 245 -4.00 9.84 -2.35
N LYS A 246 -4.57 8.66 -2.56
CA LYS A 246 -4.65 7.60 -1.55
C LYS A 246 -3.90 6.38 -2.07
N TYR A 247 -2.97 5.86 -1.28
CA TYR A 247 -2.09 4.76 -1.64
C TYR A 247 -1.99 3.80 -0.45
N THR A 248 -2.21 2.51 -0.66
CA THR A 248 -1.96 1.49 0.37
C THR A 248 -0.47 1.24 0.42
N ALA A 249 0.16 1.59 1.54
CA ALA A 249 1.60 1.44 1.69
C ALA A 249 1.98 -0.04 1.77
N TRP A 250 3.23 -0.36 1.46
CA TRP A 250 3.77 -1.70 1.66
C TRP A 250 4.11 -1.91 3.13
N THR A 251 3.08 -2.16 3.94
CA THR A 251 3.21 -2.41 5.37
C THR A 251 2.79 -3.83 5.78
N GLY A 252 2.50 -4.69 4.80
CA GLY A 252 2.27 -6.11 4.95
C GLY A 252 2.57 -6.86 3.65
N GLY A 253 3.26 -8.00 3.70
CA GLY A 253 3.65 -8.76 2.51
C GLY A 253 4.30 -10.13 2.77
N ARG A 254 4.59 -10.88 1.69
CA ARG A 254 5.33 -12.16 1.71
C ARG A 254 6.83 -11.90 1.93
N GLY A 255 7.23 -11.63 3.17
CA GLY A 255 8.63 -11.61 3.61
C GLY A 255 8.73 -12.08 5.07
N GLU A 256 9.87 -12.62 5.48
CA GLU A 256 10.15 -12.75 6.92
C GLU A 256 10.34 -11.33 7.47
N SER A 257 9.42 -10.85 8.30
CA SER A 257 9.69 -9.71 9.16
C SER A 257 10.88 -10.05 10.06
N GLY A 258 11.73 -9.09 10.41
CA GLY A 258 12.86 -9.24 11.34
C GLY A 258 12.48 -9.59 12.79
N LYS A 259 11.47 -10.45 12.98
CA LYS A 259 11.05 -10.99 14.27
C LYS A 259 12.15 -11.90 14.79
N ASN A 260 12.78 -11.50 15.88
CA ASN A 260 13.26 -12.50 16.83
C ASN A 260 12.01 -13.18 17.39
N LYS A 261 11.97 -14.52 17.27
CA LYS A 261 10.96 -15.35 17.92
C LYS A 261 11.23 -15.32 19.44
N ASP A 262 10.86 -14.24 20.10
CA ASP A 262 10.79 -14.25 21.54
C ASP A 262 9.48 -14.94 21.94
N ASP A 263 9.64 -16.05 22.65
CA ASP A 263 8.61 -16.86 23.27
C ASP A 263 7.84 -16.04 24.34
N LYS A 264 6.96 -15.13 23.90
CA LYS A 264 5.84 -14.75 24.77
C LYS A 264 4.96 -15.99 24.89
N LYS A 265 4.77 -16.48 26.12
CA LYS A 265 3.69 -17.42 26.45
C LYS A 265 2.38 -16.72 26.16
N GLU A 266 1.92 -16.84 24.93
CA GLU A 266 0.62 -16.33 24.51
C GLU A 266 -0.46 -17.23 25.13
N THR A 267 -1.18 -16.67 26.09
CA THR A 267 -2.36 -17.29 26.68
C THR A 267 -3.54 -17.28 25.71
N GLU A 268 -3.48 -16.45 24.66
CA GLU A 268 -4.51 -16.26 23.66
C GLU A 268 -4.22 -17.10 22.41
N SER A 269 -5.28 -17.61 21.75
CA SER A 269 -5.11 -18.39 20.53
C SER A 269 -4.61 -17.52 19.37
N LEU A 270 -3.97 -18.17 18.39
CA LEU A 270 -3.53 -17.49 17.18
C LEU A 270 -4.71 -16.94 16.37
N TRP A 271 -5.88 -17.57 16.43
CA TRP A 271 -7.11 -17.06 15.81
C TRP A 271 -7.55 -15.74 16.43
N THR A 272 -7.68 -15.73 17.75
CA THR A 272 -8.19 -14.57 18.51
C THR A 272 -7.24 -13.39 18.36
N ARG A 273 -5.94 -13.59 18.64
CA ARG A 273 -4.92 -12.53 18.56
C ARG A 273 -4.87 -11.90 17.17
N CYS A 274 -4.74 -12.71 16.12
CA CYS A 274 -4.54 -12.17 14.77
C CYS A 274 -5.82 -11.59 14.18
N ASP A 275 -6.97 -12.23 14.32
CA ASP A 275 -8.18 -11.75 13.66
C ASP A 275 -8.79 -10.53 14.39
N ASN A 276 -8.62 -10.42 15.72
CA ASN A 276 -9.04 -9.23 16.46
C ASN A 276 -8.17 -8.01 16.11
N ASN A 277 -6.87 -8.23 15.88
CA ASN A 277 -5.94 -7.20 15.41
C ASN A 277 -5.98 -7.00 13.88
N LYS A 278 -6.94 -7.61 13.17
CA LYS A 278 -7.09 -7.56 11.71
C LYS A 278 -5.87 -8.06 10.92
N GLN A 279 -4.99 -8.84 11.56
CA GLN A 279 -3.81 -9.48 10.97
C GLN A 279 -4.15 -10.83 10.30
N TYR A 280 -5.21 -10.86 9.49
CA TYR A 280 -5.71 -12.09 8.84
C TYR A 280 -4.64 -12.80 8.00
N TRP A 281 -3.74 -12.03 7.40
CA TRP A 281 -2.64 -12.52 6.58
C TRP A 281 -1.58 -13.27 7.41
N GLU A 282 -1.15 -12.69 8.53
CA GLU A 282 -0.18 -13.31 9.43
C GLU A 282 -0.72 -14.59 10.04
N ARG A 283 -2.02 -14.60 10.37
CA ARG A 283 -2.74 -15.80 10.79
C ARG A 283 -2.61 -16.91 9.74
N GLY A 284 -2.98 -16.60 8.50
CA GLY A 284 -2.96 -17.56 7.40
C GLY A 284 -1.57 -18.13 7.17
N LYS A 285 -0.59 -17.24 6.99
CA LYS A 285 0.82 -17.61 6.78
C LYS A 285 1.37 -18.50 7.90
N THR A 286 1.04 -18.22 9.15
CA THR A 286 1.56 -18.98 10.30
C THR A 286 0.96 -20.38 10.37
N ILE A 287 -0.37 -20.48 10.24
CA ILE A 287 -1.08 -21.76 10.25
C ILE A 287 -0.65 -22.63 9.06
N GLU A 288 -0.68 -22.05 7.87
CA GLU A 288 -0.44 -22.77 6.61
C GLU A 288 1.01 -23.26 6.54
N LYS A 289 1.99 -22.43 6.95
CA LYS A 289 3.40 -22.86 7.07
C LYS A 289 3.56 -24.01 8.06
N SER A 290 2.89 -23.94 9.21
CA SER A 290 2.96 -24.99 10.24
C SER A 290 2.36 -26.31 9.76
N GLU A 291 1.24 -26.28 9.04
CA GLU A 291 0.63 -27.48 8.44
C GLU A 291 1.47 -28.05 7.28
N VAL A 292 2.04 -27.21 6.43
CA VAL A 292 3.01 -27.63 5.39
C VAL A 292 4.21 -28.35 6.02
N GLU A 293 4.75 -27.82 7.12
CA GLU A 293 5.83 -28.49 7.85
C GLU A 293 5.41 -29.86 8.42
N LYS A 294 4.16 -30.00 8.90
CA LYS A 294 3.63 -31.29 9.35
C LYS A 294 3.52 -32.29 8.21
N ILE A 295 2.99 -31.86 7.05
CA ILE A 295 2.89 -32.70 5.84
C ILE A 295 4.27 -33.22 5.44
N ILE A 296 5.28 -32.35 5.40
CA ILE A 296 6.66 -32.72 5.03
C ILE A 296 7.25 -33.70 6.05
N LYS A 297 7.07 -33.45 7.36
CA LYS A 297 7.59 -34.33 8.43
C LYS A 297 6.91 -35.71 8.47
N GLN A 298 5.64 -35.79 8.09
CA GLN A 298 4.86 -37.03 8.05
C GLN A 298 5.08 -37.85 6.78
N ALA A 299 5.81 -37.33 5.79
CA ALA A 299 6.10 -38.05 4.56
C ALA A 299 6.83 -39.37 4.86
N GLN A 300 6.36 -40.45 4.22
CA GLN A 300 6.92 -41.79 4.44
C GLN A 300 8.40 -41.87 4.02
N LYS A 301 9.18 -42.72 4.71
CA LYS A 301 10.57 -42.99 4.34
C LYS A 301 10.64 -43.45 2.87
N GLY A 302 11.43 -42.75 2.06
CA GLY A 302 11.56 -42.99 0.62
C GLY A 302 10.78 -42.02 -0.28
N CYS A 303 9.92 -41.17 0.30
CA CYS A 303 9.27 -40.07 -0.41
C CYS A 303 10.12 -38.80 -0.37
N THR A 304 10.04 -37.98 -1.42
CA THR A 304 10.54 -36.61 -1.44
C THR A 304 9.38 -35.67 -1.15
N ALA A 305 9.42 -34.92 -0.04
CA ALA A 305 8.42 -33.92 0.30
C ALA A 305 9.07 -32.54 0.43
N ALA A 306 8.40 -31.50 -0.08
CA ALA A 306 8.88 -30.13 0.02
C ALA A 306 7.73 -29.12 -0.05
N ALA A 307 7.99 -27.94 0.53
CA ALA A 307 7.17 -26.76 0.30
C ALA A 307 7.38 -26.27 -1.14
N THR A 308 6.33 -25.73 -1.73
CA THR A 308 6.36 -25.28 -3.11
C THR A 308 6.84 -23.83 -3.22
N PRO A 309 7.67 -23.48 -4.22
CA PRO A 309 8.05 -22.08 -4.44
C PRO A 309 6.84 -21.20 -4.80
N SER A 310 6.90 -19.92 -4.43
CA SER A 310 5.82 -18.93 -4.62
C SER A 310 5.30 -18.74 -6.06
N LYS A 311 6.00 -19.29 -7.06
CA LYS A 311 5.59 -19.27 -8.48
C LYS A 311 4.43 -20.22 -8.79
N TYR A 312 4.10 -21.15 -7.89
CA TYR A 312 3.00 -22.08 -8.05
C TYR A 312 1.90 -21.75 -7.04
N PRO A 313 0.99 -20.81 -7.36
CA PRO A 313 0.01 -20.28 -6.40
C PRO A 313 -1.11 -21.26 -6.03
N ALA A 314 -1.21 -22.40 -6.73
CA ALA A 314 -2.27 -23.39 -6.52
C ALA A 314 -1.88 -24.52 -5.56
N ILE A 315 -0.61 -24.61 -5.16
CA ILE A 315 -0.09 -25.68 -4.30
C ILE A 315 0.95 -25.13 -3.32
N ASP A 316 0.83 -25.50 -2.05
CA ASP A 316 1.75 -25.07 -0.98
C ASP A 316 2.81 -26.13 -0.68
N ALA A 317 2.51 -27.39 -0.94
CA ALA A 317 3.43 -28.49 -0.77
C ALA A 317 3.16 -29.64 -1.75
N TYR A 318 4.14 -30.52 -1.87
CA TYR A 318 3.96 -31.78 -2.57
C TYR A 318 4.72 -32.92 -1.88
N VAL A 319 4.22 -34.13 -2.07
CA VAL A 319 4.88 -35.38 -1.63
C VAL A 319 4.98 -36.31 -2.84
N TYR A 320 6.20 -36.68 -3.21
CA TYR A 320 6.47 -37.56 -4.33
C TYR A 320 7.03 -38.90 -3.85
N ASN A 321 6.40 -39.99 -4.25
CA ASN A 321 6.87 -41.34 -3.95
C ASN A 321 7.57 -41.94 -5.19
N LYS A 322 8.87 -42.22 -5.03
CA LYS A 322 9.72 -42.73 -6.12
C LYS A 322 9.37 -44.15 -6.54
N THR A 323 8.85 -44.96 -5.63
CA THR A 323 8.61 -46.39 -5.86
C THR A 323 7.39 -46.62 -6.76
N ASP A 324 6.31 -45.88 -6.52
CA ASP A 324 5.05 -46.01 -7.26
C ASP A 324 4.85 -44.92 -8.33
N ARG A 325 5.79 -43.95 -8.40
CA ARG A 325 5.73 -42.76 -9.26
C ARG A 325 4.43 -41.97 -9.07
N SER A 326 3.97 -41.90 -7.82
CA SER A 326 2.81 -41.10 -7.44
C SER A 326 3.23 -39.76 -6.84
N ILE A 327 2.42 -38.73 -7.09
CA ILE A 327 2.57 -37.42 -6.48
C ILE A 327 1.26 -36.99 -5.81
N GLU A 328 1.41 -36.42 -4.62
CA GLU A 328 0.35 -35.75 -3.89
C GLU A 328 0.61 -34.25 -3.90
N TYR A 329 -0.35 -33.47 -4.39
CA TYR A 329 -0.35 -32.02 -4.35
C TYR A 329 -1.21 -31.52 -3.21
N TYR A 330 -0.67 -30.62 -2.41
CA TYR A 330 -1.32 -30.06 -1.24
C TYR A 330 -1.56 -28.57 -1.41
N ASP A 331 -2.80 -28.14 -1.22
CA ASP A 331 -3.21 -26.75 -0.98
C ASP A 331 -3.66 -26.69 0.48
N VAL A 332 -3.11 -25.75 1.25
CA VAL A 332 -3.34 -25.61 2.67
C VAL A 332 -3.83 -24.19 2.90
N PHE A 333 -5.03 -24.05 3.43
CA PHE A 333 -5.54 -22.74 3.79
C PHE A 333 -6.31 -22.76 5.10
N SER A 334 -6.39 -21.59 5.70
CA SER A 334 -6.98 -21.39 7.01
C SER A 334 -8.19 -20.46 6.93
N LEU A 335 -9.33 -20.93 7.44
CA LEU A 335 -10.62 -20.25 7.34
C LEU A 335 -11.19 -20.04 8.74
N ASN A 336 -11.50 -18.79 9.10
CA ASN A 336 -12.21 -18.46 10.33
C ASN A 336 -13.71 -18.26 10.04
N PRO A 337 -14.61 -19.20 10.42
CA PRO A 337 -16.04 -19.10 10.16
C PRO A 337 -16.75 -17.98 10.95
N PHE A 338 -16.13 -17.46 12.00
CA PHE A 338 -16.71 -16.43 12.85
C PHE A 338 -16.65 -15.03 12.24
N LEU A 339 -15.80 -14.81 11.24
CA LEU A 339 -15.73 -13.53 10.53
C LEU A 339 -17.08 -13.17 9.92
N LYS A 340 -17.41 -11.87 9.95
CA LYS A 340 -18.71 -11.32 9.51
C LYS A 340 -19.16 -11.85 8.14
N THR A 341 -18.23 -12.03 7.20
CA THR A 341 -18.50 -12.56 5.85
C THR A 341 -19.10 -13.96 5.88
N PHE A 342 -18.58 -14.85 6.74
CA PHE A 342 -18.99 -16.25 6.82
C PHE A 342 -20.15 -16.44 7.79
N SER A 343 -20.17 -15.71 8.91
CA SER A 343 -21.26 -15.79 9.89
C SER A 343 -22.58 -15.24 9.35
N GLN A 344 -22.55 -14.17 8.54
CA GLN A 344 -23.76 -13.64 7.90
C GLN A 344 -24.18 -14.40 6.65
N ARG A 345 -23.25 -15.10 5.99
CA ARG A 345 -23.49 -15.87 4.76
C ARG A 345 -22.76 -17.20 4.80
N PRO A 346 -23.28 -18.21 5.52
CA PRO A 346 -22.61 -19.50 5.72
C PRO A 346 -22.18 -20.21 4.42
N GLY A 347 -23.00 -20.13 3.36
CA GLY A 347 -22.66 -20.69 2.04
C GLY A 347 -21.38 -20.12 1.40
N SER A 348 -20.86 -19.00 1.89
CA SER A 348 -19.57 -18.44 1.46
C SER A 348 -18.40 -19.33 1.90
N ILE A 349 -18.54 -20.10 2.98
CA ILE A 349 -17.55 -21.10 3.41
C ILE A 349 -17.38 -22.16 2.33
N SER A 350 -18.50 -22.75 1.90
CA SER A 350 -18.53 -23.76 0.85
C SER A 350 -17.95 -23.23 -0.47
N LYS A 351 -18.30 -21.98 -0.82
CA LYS A 351 -17.76 -21.31 -2.01
C LYS A 351 -16.24 -21.13 -1.95
N GLU A 352 -15.69 -20.72 -0.82
CA GLU A 352 -14.24 -20.51 -0.69
C GLU A 352 -13.47 -21.83 -0.77
N ILE A 353 -13.95 -22.87 -0.09
CA ILE A 353 -13.36 -24.23 -0.18
C ILE A 353 -13.38 -24.73 -1.64
N LYS A 354 -14.49 -24.57 -2.35
CA LYS A 354 -14.61 -24.98 -3.77
C LYS A 354 -13.67 -24.20 -4.69
N LYS A 355 -13.39 -22.93 -4.40
CA LYS A 355 -12.45 -22.12 -5.16
C LYS A 355 -11.02 -22.66 -5.07
N HIS A 356 -10.57 -23.03 -3.86
CA HIS A 356 -9.29 -23.72 -3.67
C HIS A 356 -9.25 -25.07 -4.39
N GLY A 357 -10.31 -25.88 -4.24
CA GLY A 357 -10.44 -27.14 -4.97
C GLY A 357 -10.36 -26.98 -6.51
N ALA A 358 -11.02 -25.97 -7.07
CA ALA A 358 -10.93 -25.67 -8.51
C ALA A 358 -9.52 -25.24 -8.93
N SER A 359 -8.81 -24.48 -8.09
CA SER A 359 -7.41 -24.10 -8.33
C SER A 359 -6.50 -25.32 -8.40
N LEU A 360 -6.62 -26.24 -7.45
CA LEU A 360 -5.92 -27.53 -7.44
C LEU A 360 -6.23 -28.40 -8.67
N LEU A 361 -7.49 -28.42 -9.11
CA LEU A 361 -7.92 -29.24 -10.25
C LEU A 361 -7.33 -28.73 -11.56
N ASN A 362 -7.31 -27.41 -11.75
CA ASN A 362 -6.75 -26.75 -12.93
C ASN A 362 -5.22 -26.67 -12.90
N PHE A 363 -4.59 -27.06 -11.79
CA PHE A 363 -3.14 -27.12 -11.70
C PHE A 363 -2.62 -28.28 -12.55
N GLU A 364 -2.03 -27.94 -13.68
CA GLU A 364 -1.19 -28.82 -14.47
C GLU A 364 0.26 -28.64 -14.04
N ALA A 365 0.90 -29.74 -13.64
CA ALA A 365 2.30 -29.74 -13.32
C ALA A 365 3.12 -29.46 -14.59
N VAL A 366 3.43 -28.21 -14.87
CA VAL A 366 4.31 -27.81 -15.97
C VAL A 366 5.70 -28.38 -15.73
N ASN A 367 6.01 -29.60 -16.20
CA ASN A 367 7.28 -30.33 -16.34
C ASN A 367 8.45 -30.14 -15.32
N ASN A 368 8.31 -29.34 -14.25
CA ASN A 368 9.44 -28.66 -13.61
C ASN A 368 9.35 -28.65 -12.07
N LEU A 369 8.64 -29.60 -11.45
CA LEU A 369 8.80 -29.84 -10.01
C LEU A 369 9.94 -30.82 -9.74
N GLN A 370 10.11 -31.88 -10.55
CA GLN A 370 11.17 -32.89 -10.36
C GLN A 370 11.77 -33.51 -11.65
N ASN A 371 11.42 -33.07 -12.86
CA ASN A 371 11.81 -33.75 -14.11
C ASN A 371 11.59 -35.28 -14.07
N ALA A 372 10.48 -35.71 -13.45
CA ALA A 372 10.18 -37.12 -13.19
C ALA A 372 8.86 -37.54 -13.87
N GLU A 373 8.81 -38.77 -14.37
CA GLU A 373 7.63 -39.35 -15.03
C GLU A 373 6.58 -39.74 -13.97
N ILE A 374 5.48 -38.98 -13.90
CA ILE A 374 4.38 -39.16 -12.92
C ILE A 374 3.35 -40.14 -13.49
N LYS A 375 2.99 -41.19 -12.73
CA LYS A 375 1.96 -42.18 -13.12
C LYS A 375 0.61 -41.96 -12.44
N LYS A 376 0.62 -41.41 -11.22
CA LYS A 376 -0.59 -41.20 -10.42
C LYS A 376 -0.53 -39.85 -9.74
N GLU A 377 -1.61 -39.11 -9.85
CA GLU A 377 -1.76 -37.81 -9.20
C GLU A 377 -2.88 -37.85 -8.20
N LYS A 378 -2.62 -37.26 -7.04
CA LYS A 378 -3.62 -37.07 -5.98
C LYS A 378 -3.59 -35.61 -5.54
N ARG A 379 -4.77 -35.02 -5.38
CA ARG A 379 -4.96 -33.63 -4.96
C ARG A 379 -5.58 -33.63 -3.57
N VAL A 380 -4.96 -32.93 -2.63
CA VAL A 380 -5.37 -32.87 -1.23
C VAL A 380 -5.53 -31.42 -0.83
N LEU A 381 -6.74 -31.06 -0.42
CA LEU A 381 -7.06 -29.75 0.13
C LEU A 381 -7.15 -29.84 1.65
N VAL A 382 -6.30 -29.10 2.36
CA VAL A 382 -6.29 -29.02 3.81
C VAL A 382 -6.94 -27.72 4.25
N VAL A 383 -8.07 -27.84 4.95
CA VAL A 383 -8.83 -26.72 5.49
C VAL A 383 -8.63 -26.68 7.00
N VAL A 384 -8.01 -25.60 7.50
CA VAL A 384 -7.80 -25.42 8.94
C VAL A 384 -8.83 -24.44 9.49
N ILE A 385 -9.51 -24.82 10.59
CA ILE A 385 -10.55 -24.03 11.26
C ILE A 385 -10.32 -23.98 12.79
N PRO A 386 -10.87 -22.98 13.50
CA PRO A 386 -10.80 -22.90 14.96
C PRO A 386 -11.42 -24.12 15.66
N GLU A 387 -10.91 -24.46 16.85
CA GLU A 387 -11.36 -25.64 17.62
C GLU A 387 -12.83 -25.54 18.04
N ASN A 388 -13.28 -24.34 18.40
CA ASN A 388 -14.64 -24.03 18.81
C ASN A 388 -15.63 -23.78 17.64
N THR A 389 -15.26 -24.13 16.41
CA THR A 389 -16.15 -23.95 15.24
C THR A 389 -17.49 -24.70 15.43
N GLY A 390 -18.60 -23.97 15.27
CA GLY A 390 -19.95 -24.50 15.42
C GLY A 390 -20.43 -25.40 14.28
N GLU A 391 -21.48 -26.19 14.54
CA GLU A 391 -22.01 -27.22 13.62
C GLU A 391 -22.44 -26.66 12.26
N SER A 392 -23.04 -25.46 12.21
CA SER A 392 -23.48 -24.86 10.96
C SER A 392 -22.33 -24.68 9.97
N ALA A 393 -21.17 -24.20 10.44
CA ALA A 393 -20.00 -24.02 9.59
C ALA A 393 -19.37 -25.36 9.20
N ILE A 394 -19.37 -26.34 10.10
CA ILE A 394 -18.90 -27.70 9.83
C ILE A 394 -19.74 -28.36 8.73
N ASN A 395 -21.06 -28.17 8.74
CA ASN A 395 -21.96 -28.68 7.71
C ASN A 395 -21.66 -28.09 6.32
N GLU A 396 -21.34 -26.80 6.24
CA GLU A 396 -20.90 -26.15 5.00
C GLU A 396 -19.55 -26.72 4.50
N CYS A 397 -18.59 -26.93 5.41
CA CYS A 397 -17.32 -27.58 5.08
C CYS A 397 -17.54 -29.01 4.55
N ASN A 398 -18.41 -29.78 5.20
CA ASN A 398 -18.73 -31.15 4.80
C ASN A 398 -19.46 -31.20 3.45
N SER A 399 -20.36 -30.25 3.19
CA SER A 399 -21.02 -30.12 1.89
C SER A 399 -20.00 -29.86 0.78
N ALA A 400 -19.06 -28.94 1.00
CA ALA A 400 -18.00 -28.67 0.03
C ALA A 400 -17.09 -29.89 -0.18
N LYS A 401 -16.73 -30.58 0.90
CA LYS A 401 -15.97 -31.84 0.86
C LYS A 401 -16.65 -32.89 -0.01
N SER A 402 -17.94 -33.18 0.22
CA SER A 402 -18.67 -34.19 -0.56
C SER A 402 -18.77 -33.87 -2.05
N GLU A 403 -18.71 -32.60 -2.44
CA GLU A 403 -18.67 -32.20 -3.85
C GLU A 403 -17.28 -32.32 -4.46
N LEU A 404 -16.23 -31.89 -3.74
CA LEU A 404 -14.85 -31.97 -4.20
C LEU A 404 -14.33 -33.41 -4.28
N GLU A 405 -14.76 -34.30 -3.39
CA GLU A 405 -14.43 -35.73 -3.45
C GLU A 405 -14.95 -36.40 -4.73
N LYS A 406 -16.12 -35.97 -5.24
CA LYS A 406 -16.64 -36.42 -6.55
C LYS A 406 -15.75 -35.98 -7.72
N MET A 407 -14.93 -34.94 -7.51
CA MET A 407 -13.96 -34.42 -8.48
C MET A 407 -12.54 -34.93 -8.22
N ASN A 408 -12.38 -36.02 -7.43
CA ASN A 408 -11.10 -36.64 -7.10
C ASN A 408 -10.14 -35.71 -6.31
N ILE A 409 -10.69 -34.83 -5.47
CA ILE A 409 -9.94 -34.02 -4.52
C ILE A 409 -10.27 -34.51 -3.10
N GLU A 410 -9.25 -34.95 -2.37
CA GLU A 410 -9.38 -35.31 -0.96
C GLU A 410 -9.43 -34.04 -0.11
N VAL A 411 -10.46 -33.86 0.73
CA VAL A 411 -10.55 -32.71 1.64
C VAL A 411 -10.33 -33.14 3.09
N ARG A 412 -9.29 -32.58 3.71
CA ARG A 412 -8.93 -32.78 5.12
C ARG A 412 -9.33 -31.55 5.92
N LEU A 413 -10.29 -31.71 6.82
CA LEU A 413 -10.69 -30.66 7.76
C LEU A 413 -9.91 -30.82 9.06
N ILE A 414 -9.13 -29.82 9.43
CA ILE A 414 -8.32 -29.78 10.65
C ILE A 414 -8.90 -28.73 11.59
N LYS A 415 -9.29 -29.15 12.80
CA LYS A 415 -9.56 -28.25 13.92
C LYS A 415 -8.28 -28.09 14.73
N GLY A 416 -7.81 -26.87 14.91
CA GLY A 416 -6.58 -26.64 15.66
C GLY A 416 -6.22 -25.18 15.80
N TYR A 417 -5.04 -24.93 16.38
CA TYR A 417 -4.49 -23.58 16.63
C TYR A 417 -5.32 -22.76 17.63
N GLY A 418 -6.11 -23.44 18.48
CA GLY A 418 -6.90 -22.87 19.57
C GLY A 418 -8.33 -22.45 19.19
N GLU A 419 -9.04 -21.90 20.16
CA GLU A 419 -10.40 -21.38 20.03
C GLU A 419 -10.41 -19.92 19.60
N TYR A 420 -11.42 -19.49 18.82
CA TYR A 420 -11.59 -18.08 18.48
C TYR A 420 -12.56 -17.38 19.43
N GLU A 421 -12.17 -16.24 20.00
CA GLU A 421 -13.04 -15.36 20.77
C GLU A 421 -13.25 -14.03 20.04
N SER A 422 -14.51 -13.67 19.78
CA SER A 422 -14.81 -12.36 19.22
C SER A 422 -14.46 -11.24 20.21
N PRO A 423 -14.05 -10.05 19.74
CA PRO A 423 -13.78 -8.93 20.62
C PRO A 423 -15.05 -8.64 21.42
N LYS A 424 -14.93 -8.59 22.76
CA LYS A 424 -16.04 -8.16 23.61
C LYS A 424 -16.40 -6.75 23.16
N ASN A 425 -17.62 -6.56 22.66
CA ASN A 425 -18.13 -5.22 22.42
C ASN A 425 -17.97 -4.44 23.72
N GLU A 426 -17.08 -3.45 23.75
CA GLU A 426 -17.13 -2.41 24.76
C GLU A 426 -18.55 -1.87 24.71
N LYS A 427 -19.31 -2.13 25.77
CA LYS A 427 -20.59 -1.50 25.98
C LYS A 427 -20.30 -0.01 25.96
N THR A 428 -20.79 0.64 24.92
CA THR A 428 -20.96 2.07 24.87
C THR A 428 -22.06 2.39 25.88
N ASP A 429 -21.66 2.62 27.12
CA ASP A 429 -22.48 3.34 28.10
C ASP A 429 -22.26 4.85 27.93
#